data_AF-A0A9P0IQ52-F1
#
_entry.id   AF-A0A9P0IQ52-F1
#
_cell.length_a   1.000
_cell.length_b   1.000
_cell.length_c   1.000
_cell.angle_alpha   90.00
_cell.angle_beta   90.00
_cell.angle_gamma   90.00
#
_symmetry.space_group_name_H-M   'P 1'
#
loop_
_entity.id
_entity.type
_entity.pdbx_description
1 polymer ?
#
loop_
_entity_poly.entity_id
_entity_poly.type
_entity_poly.pdbx_seq_one_letter_code
_entity_poly.pdbx_strand_id
1 'polypeptide(L)'
;MAANVLSALNDIDAALRATSKPWNGLFSWAEARTGITRLKLFFGVVCATCMFLIPGSLYSALASDLLGFAYPAYATAALMMLTVEQLPAADRRASVSPDNRWFTYWMLFAVALTVQQMCGGLLRSVPFYCLIKTAFFAWCAAPMEANGAAYVYAVVVRRYFNPDER
;
A
#
# COMPACT_ATOMS: atom_id res chain seq x y z
N MET A 1 14.29 -20.99 -4.08
CA MET A 1 13.77 -20.06 -3.05
C MET A 1 14.79 -18.96 -2.70
N ALA A 2 16.04 -19.29 -2.37
CA ALA A 2 17.07 -18.29 -2.06
C ALA A 2 17.40 -17.30 -3.21
N ALA A 3 17.41 -17.77 -4.47
CA ALA A 3 17.66 -16.90 -5.63
C ALA A 3 16.62 -15.78 -5.78
N ASN A 4 15.34 -16.08 -5.53
CA ASN A 4 14.24 -15.11 -5.62
C ASN A 4 14.27 -14.09 -4.47
N VAL A 5 14.77 -14.50 -3.30
CA VAL A 5 14.95 -13.60 -2.16
C VAL A 5 16.09 -12.62 -2.43
N LEU A 6 17.22 -13.11 -2.97
CA LEU A 6 18.36 -12.26 -3.33
C LEU A 6 18.00 -11.26 -4.44
N SER A 7 17.23 -11.67 -5.45
CA SER A 7 16.78 -10.73 -6.48
C SER A 7 15.88 -9.64 -5.90
N ALA A 8 14.92 -10.01 -5.05
CA ALA A 8 14.03 -9.03 -4.39
C ALA A 8 14.81 -8.05 -3.49
N LEU A 9 15.81 -8.54 -2.75
CA LEU A 9 16.68 -7.67 -1.94
C LEU A 9 17.46 -6.68 -2.80
N ASN A 10 17.97 -7.12 -3.95
CA ASN A 10 18.69 -6.24 -4.89
C ASN A 10 17.76 -5.19 -5.50
N ASP A 11 16.53 -5.55 -5.85
CA ASP A 11 15.53 -4.60 -6.37
C ASP A 11 15.16 -3.53 -5.34
N ILE A 12 14.99 -3.94 -4.07
CA ILE A 12 14.75 -3.01 -2.95
C ILE A 12 15.95 -2.10 -2.75
N ASP A 13 17.18 -2.64 -2.76
CA ASP A 13 18.40 -1.86 -2.59
C ASP A 13 18.58 -0.85 -3.73
N ALA A 14 18.29 -1.24 -4.97
CA ALA A 14 18.27 -0.35 -6.13
C ALA A 14 17.20 0.76 -5.98
N ALA A 15 15.98 0.41 -5.54
CA ALA A 15 14.90 1.36 -5.32
C ALA A 15 15.18 2.36 -4.18
N LEU A 16 15.93 1.95 -3.15
CA LEU A 16 16.37 2.81 -2.04
C LEU A 16 17.50 3.77 -2.45
N ARG A 17 18.27 3.42 -3.48
CA ARG A 17 19.34 4.28 -4.04
C ARG A 17 18.89 5.18 -5.19
N ALA A 18 17.69 4.99 -5.73
CA ALA A 18 17.16 5.82 -6.80
C ALA A 18 17.03 7.29 -6.36
N THR A 19 17.81 8.20 -6.96
CA THR A 19 17.86 9.63 -6.61
C THR A 19 16.59 10.38 -7.01
N SER A 20 15.80 9.82 -7.93
CA SER A 20 14.52 10.40 -8.39
C SER A 20 13.41 10.35 -7.34
N LYS A 21 13.57 9.57 -6.27
CA LYS A 21 12.51 9.35 -5.28
C LYS A 21 12.72 10.20 -4.02
N PRO A 22 11.64 10.71 -3.40
CA PRO A 22 11.74 11.70 -2.32
C PRO A 22 12.41 11.16 -1.05
N TRP A 23 12.42 9.84 -0.83
CA TRP A 23 13.08 9.21 0.32
C TRP A 23 14.61 9.14 0.22
N ASN A 24 15.21 9.34 -0.96
CA ASN A 24 16.66 9.22 -1.13
C ASN A 24 17.43 10.18 -0.22
N GLY A 25 16.98 11.43 -0.12
CA GLY A 25 17.61 12.46 0.71
C GLY A 25 17.61 12.11 2.20
N LEU A 26 16.53 11.49 2.69
CA LEU A 26 16.43 11.07 4.08
C LEU A 26 17.35 9.87 4.36
N PHE A 27 17.35 8.87 3.48
CA PHE A 27 18.21 7.69 3.62
C PHE A 27 19.69 8.01 3.45
N SER A 28 20.06 8.93 2.55
CA SER A 28 21.46 9.35 2.37
C SER A 28 21.97 10.15 3.56
N TRP A 29 21.15 11.05 4.11
CA TRP A 29 21.45 11.75 5.36
C TRP A 29 21.61 10.79 6.54
N ALA A 30 20.72 9.81 6.67
CA ALA A 30 20.77 8.82 7.74
C ALA A 30 21.98 7.87 7.61
N GLU A 31 22.30 7.44 6.40
CA GLU A 31 23.50 6.64 6.09
C GLU A 31 24.78 7.42 6.42
N ALA A 32 24.86 8.70 6.05
CA ALA A 32 26.00 9.56 6.34
C ALA A 32 26.26 9.75 7.84
N ARG A 33 25.19 9.74 8.66
CA ARG A 33 25.27 9.89 10.12
C ARG A 33 25.57 8.58 10.85
N THR A 34 24.97 7.47 10.40
CA THR A 34 25.01 6.19 11.13
C THR A 34 26.08 5.24 10.61
N GLY A 35 26.55 5.41 9.37
CA GLY A 35 27.45 4.46 8.71
C GLY A 35 26.81 3.11 8.38
N ILE A 36 25.48 2.98 8.51
CA ILE A 36 24.73 1.75 8.24
C ILE A 36 24.18 1.78 6.81
N THR A 37 24.30 0.66 6.10
CA THR A 37 23.71 0.48 4.75
C THR A 37 22.20 0.76 4.74
N ARG A 38 21.72 1.48 3.71
CA ARG A 38 20.30 1.84 3.54
C ARG A 38 19.32 0.67 3.67
N LEU A 39 19.70 -0.51 3.17
CA LEU A 39 18.88 -1.72 3.25
C LEU A 39 18.63 -2.14 4.71
N LYS A 40 19.65 -2.12 5.57
CA LYS A 40 19.50 -2.40 7.01
C LYS A 40 18.68 -1.33 7.73
N LEU A 41 18.83 -0.06 7.36
CA LEU A 41 18.01 1.03 7.87
C LEU A 41 16.54 0.84 7.50
N PHE A 42 16.25 0.47 6.26
CA PHE A 42 14.90 0.18 5.79
C PHE A 42 14.26 -0.95 6.61
N PHE A 43 14.94 -2.08 6.78
CA PHE A 43 14.44 -3.17 7.63
C PHE A 43 14.26 -2.74 9.08
N GLY A 44 15.13 -1.87 9.60
CA GLY A 44 14.97 -1.27 10.93
C GLY A 44 13.68 -0.46 11.07
N VAL A 45 13.37 0.39 10.07
CA VAL A 45 12.13 1.18 10.03
C VAL A 45 10.90 0.28 9.94
N VAL A 46 10.95 -0.77 9.11
CA VAL A 46 9.85 -1.74 8.97
C VAL A 46 9.61 -2.45 10.30
N CYS A 47 10.66 -2.98 10.94
CA CYS A 47 10.55 -3.65 12.24
C CYS A 47 10.01 -2.71 13.32
N ALA A 48 10.48 -1.46 13.37
CA ALA A 48 10.00 -0.45 14.32
C ALA A 48 8.51 -0.13 14.10
N THR A 49 8.09 -0.03 12.84
CA THR A 49 6.68 0.19 12.47
C THR A 49 5.82 -1.01 12.87
N CYS A 50 6.27 -2.25 12.63
CA CYS A 50 5.58 -3.44 13.10
C CYS A 50 5.44 -3.44 14.63
N MET A 51 6.52 -3.14 15.37
CA MET A 51 6.47 -3.02 16.83
C MET A 51 5.48 -1.96 17.31
N PHE A 52 5.44 -0.80 16.63
CA PHE A 52 4.50 0.27 16.95
C PHE A 52 3.02 -0.10 16.71
N LEU A 53 2.74 -1.02 15.78
CA LEU A 53 1.38 -1.45 15.44
C LEU A 53 0.81 -2.54 16.38
N ILE A 54 1.65 -3.22 17.16
CA ILE A 54 1.22 -4.32 18.05
C ILE A 54 0.26 -3.88 19.17
N PRO A 55 0.48 -2.74 19.88
CA PRO A 55 -0.32 -2.38 21.05
C PRO A 55 -1.80 -2.12 20.77
N GLY A 56 -2.22 -1.98 19.50
CA GLY A 56 -3.62 -1.74 19.14
C GLY A 56 -4.20 -0.43 19.71
N SER A 57 -3.35 0.47 20.19
CA SER A 57 -3.74 1.79 20.71
C SER A 57 -4.39 2.65 19.62
N LEU A 58 -5.11 3.70 20.02
CA LEU A 58 -5.71 4.66 19.09
C LEU A 58 -4.69 5.20 18.07
N TYR A 59 -3.46 5.47 18.52
CA TYR A 59 -2.37 5.94 17.66
C TYR A 59 -1.92 4.90 16.63
N SER A 60 -1.89 3.63 17.00
CA SER A 60 -1.56 2.55 16.06
C SER A 60 -2.65 2.33 15.01
N ALA A 61 -3.92 2.48 15.39
CA ALA A 61 -5.05 2.42 14.46
C ALA A 61 -4.98 3.56 13.44
N LEU A 62 -4.78 4.80 13.92
CA LEU A 62 -4.61 5.96 13.05
C LEU A 62 -3.38 5.82 12.12
N ALA A 63 -2.25 5.34 12.64
CA ALA A 63 -1.06 5.09 11.83
C ALA A 63 -1.31 4.02 10.75
N SER A 64 -2.03 2.94 11.08
CA SER A 64 -2.39 1.90 10.11
C SER A 64 -3.29 2.43 8.98
N ASP A 65 -4.23 3.32 9.32
CA ASP A 65 -5.12 3.97 8.36
C ASP A 65 -4.37 4.96 7.47
N LEU A 66 -3.49 5.76 8.06
CA LEU A 66 -2.63 6.70 7.32
C LEU A 66 -1.69 5.95 6.38
N LEU A 67 -1.11 4.82 6.79
CA LEU A 67 -0.26 4.00 5.92
C LEU A 67 -1.06 3.40 4.76
N GLY A 68 -2.27 2.89 5.04
CA GLY A 68 -3.19 2.37 4.01
C GLY A 68 -3.73 3.46 3.08
N PHE A 69 -3.76 4.71 3.52
CA PHE A 69 -4.22 5.84 2.71
C PHE A 69 -3.10 6.50 1.90
N ALA A 70 -1.96 6.80 2.54
CA ALA A 70 -0.94 7.67 2.00
C ALA A 70 -0.28 7.13 0.72
N TYR A 71 0.09 5.85 0.69
CA TYR A 71 0.75 5.27 -0.48
C TYR A 71 -0.17 5.18 -1.71
N PRO A 72 -1.39 4.60 -1.61
CA PRO A 72 -2.36 4.60 -2.71
C PRO A 72 -2.83 5.99 -3.12
N ALA A 73 -2.98 6.93 -2.18
CA ALA A 73 -3.32 8.32 -2.50
C ALA A 73 -2.22 8.99 -3.32
N TYR A 74 -0.95 8.82 -2.93
CA TYR A 74 0.18 9.31 -3.71
C TYR A 74 0.23 8.66 -5.10
N ALA A 75 0.06 7.33 -5.20
CA ALA A 75 0.07 6.63 -6.48
C ALA A 75 -1.08 7.09 -7.39
N THR A 76 -2.29 7.23 -6.85
CA THR A 76 -3.46 7.74 -7.59
C THR A 76 -3.23 9.18 -8.06
N ALA A 77 -2.69 10.05 -7.20
CA ALA A 77 -2.39 11.44 -7.54
C ALA A 77 -1.28 11.56 -8.59
N ALA A 78 -0.21 10.76 -8.48
CA ALA A 78 0.87 10.73 -9.46
C ALA A 78 0.38 10.23 -10.82
N LEU A 79 -0.45 9.17 -10.86
CA LEU A 79 -1.07 8.68 -12.08
C LEU A 79 -2.00 9.74 -12.70
N MET A 80 -2.85 10.37 -11.89
CA MET A 80 -3.75 11.42 -12.34
C MET A 80 -2.97 12.61 -12.93
N MET A 81 -1.91 13.06 -12.25
CA MET A 81 -1.07 14.17 -12.73
C MET A 81 -0.37 13.83 -14.05
N LEU A 82 0.20 12.62 -14.20
CA LEU A 82 0.79 12.16 -15.45
C LEU A 82 -0.25 12.06 -16.59
N THR A 83 -1.47 11.62 -16.31
CA THR A 83 -2.53 11.56 -17.33
C THR A 83 -3.01 12.94 -17.79
N VAL A 84 -2.96 13.95 -16.92
CA VAL A 84 -3.40 15.32 -17.26
C VAL A 84 -2.38 16.05 -18.13
N GLU A 85 -1.08 15.83 -17.92
CA GLU A 85 -0.05 16.48 -18.74
C GLU A 85 0.05 15.95 -20.18
N GLN A 86 -0.45 14.73 -20.45
CA GLN A 86 -0.32 14.09 -21.77
C GLN A 86 -1.56 14.16 -22.67
N LEU A 87 -2.68 14.77 -22.23
CA LEU A 87 -3.89 14.85 -23.06
C LEU A 87 -4.10 16.23 -23.71
N PRO A 88 -4.34 16.31 -25.04
CA PRO A 88 -4.77 17.54 -25.68
C PRO A 88 -6.12 18.01 -25.14
N ALA A 89 -6.27 19.34 -25.00
CA ALA A 89 -7.31 20.03 -24.22
C ALA A 89 -8.79 19.75 -24.60
N ALA A 90 -9.04 19.03 -25.70
CA ALA A 90 -10.38 18.73 -26.22
C ALA A 90 -11.07 17.52 -25.53
N ASP A 91 -10.31 16.55 -25.03
CA ASP A 91 -10.84 15.28 -24.50
C ASP A 91 -10.71 15.15 -22.98
N ARG A 92 -10.90 16.27 -22.26
CA ARG A 92 -10.88 16.32 -20.77
C ARG A 92 -11.97 15.46 -20.09
N ARG A 93 -12.85 14.82 -20.86
CA ARG A 93 -13.92 13.93 -20.39
C ARG A 93 -13.62 12.43 -20.55
N ALA A 94 -12.58 12.05 -21.29
CA ALA A 94 -12.34 10.65 -21.66
C ALA A 94 -11.19 9.95 -20.92
N SER A 95 -10.39 10.67 -20.12
CA SER A 95 -9.14 10.14 -19.56
C SER A 95 -9.20 9.69 -18.10
N VAL A 96 -10.34 9.22 -17.60
CA VAL A 96 -10.41 8.60 -16.27
C VAL A 96 -10.98 7.19 -16.38
N SER A 97 -10.16 6.28 -16.90
CA SER A 97 -10.24 4.87 -16.53
C SER A 97 -8.89 4.42 -15.96
N PRO A 98 -8.46 4.93 -14.80
CA PRO A 98 -7.28 4.41 -14.13
C PRO A 98 -7.70 3.09 -13.46
N ASP A 99 -7.27 1.98 -14.04
CA ASP A 99 -7.28 0.63 -13.49
C ASP A 99 -8.28 0.34 -12.35
N ASN A 100 -9.31 -0.48 -12.62
CA ASN A 100 -10.28 -1.01 -11.64
C ASN A 100 -9.65 -1.54 -10.33
N ARG A 101 -8.33 -1.83 -10.33
CA ARG A 101 -7.52 -2.15 -9.15
C ARG A 101 -7.60 -1.10 -8.05
N TRP A 102 -7.45 0.20 -8.38
CA TRP A 102 -7.42 1.27 -7.39
C TRP A 102 -8.82 1.52 -6.85
N PHE A 103 -9.84 1.45 -7.70
CA PHE A 103 -11.22 1.52 -7.27
C PHE A 103 -11.59 0.37 -6.31
N THR A 104 -11.17 -0.86 -6.62
CA THR A 104 -11.38 -2.02 -5.74
C THR A 104 -10.62 -1.86 -4.41
N TYR A 105 -9.39 -1.33 -4.46
CA TYR A 105 -8.61 -1.00 -3.27
C TYR A 105 -9.35 0.01 -2.37
N TRP A 106 -9.81 1.13 -2.95
CA TRP A 106 -10.53 2.17 -2.21
C TRP A 106 -11.84 1.66 -1.64
N MET A 107 -12.54 0.78 -2.37
CA MET A 107 -13.75 0.12 -1.87
C MET A 107 -13.45 -0.76 -0.65
N LEU A 108 -12.39 -1.57 -0.69
CA LEU A 108 -11.95 -2.39 0.45
C LEU A 108 -11.51 -1.54 1.64
N PHE A 109 -10.80 -0.45 1.37
CA PHE A 109 -10.36 0.50 2.39
C PHE A 109 -11.56 1.14 3.10
N ALA A 110 -12.57 1.60 2.34
CA ALA A 110 -13.80 2.15 2.90
C ALA A 110 -14.55 1.14 3.78
N VAL A 111 -14.73 -0.11 3.32
CA VAL A 111 -15.38 -1.17 4.10
C VAL A 111 -14.61 -1.43 5.41
N ALA A 112 -13.28 -1.53 5.34
CA ALA A 112 -12.46 -1.74 6.54
C ALA A 112 -12.55 -0.56 7.53
N LEU A 113 -12.62 0.68 7.04
CA LEU A 113 -12.84 1.85 7.90
C LEU A 113 -14.23 1.81 8.54
N THR A 114 -15.28 1.48 7.79
CA THR A 114 -16.64 1.34 8.33
C THR A 114 -16.71 0.27 9.41
N VAL A 115 -16.17 -0.93 9.16
CA VAL A 115 -16.10 -2.01 10.15
C VAL A 115 -15.32 -1.59 11.39
N GLN A 116 -14.21 -0.87 11.21
CA GLN A 116 -13.42 -0.38 12.32
C GLN A 116 -14.16 0.67 13.16
N GLN A 117 -14.95 1.55 12.56
CA GLN A 117 -15.76 2.50 13.32
C GLN A 117 -16.91 1.81 14.06
N MET A 118 -17.54 0.81 13.44
CA MET A 118 -18.66 0.06 14.06
C MET A 118 -18.19 -0.87 15.19
N CYS A 119 -17.04 -1.52 15.00
CA CYS A 119 -16.56 -2.57 15.89
C CYS A 119 -15.28 -2.18 16.64
N GLY A 120 -14.91 -0.89 16.66
CA GLY A 120 -13.61 -0.41 17.15
C GLY A 120 -13.28 -0.80 18.60
N GLY A 121 -14.28 -0.99 19.46
CA GLY A 121 -14.08 -1.55 20.80
C GLY A 121 -13.65 -3.02 20.78
N LEU A 122 -14.32 -3.86 19.98
CA LEU A 122 -14.03 -5.28 19.84
C LEU A 122 -12.68 -5.52 19.14
N LEU A 123 -12.38 -4.75 18.08
CA LEU A 123 -11.13 -4.93 17.33
C LEU A 123 -9.91 -4.43 18.09
N ARG A 124 -10.08 -3.51 19.05
CA ARG A 124 -9.01 -3.11 19.97
C ARG A 124 -8.65 -4.22 20.95
N SER A 125 -9.59 -5.10 21.27
CA SER A 125 -9.35 -6.27 22.12
C SER A 125 -8.62 -7.40 21.39
N VAL A 126 -8.57 -7.37 20.05
CA VAL A 126 -7.85 -8.37 19.25
C VAL A 126 -6.38 -7.96 19.11
N PRO A 127 -5.43 -8.69 19.72
CA PRO A 127 -4.01 -8.38 19.56
C PRO A 127 -3.60 -8.58 18.08
N PHE A 128 -2.66 -7.75 17.61
CA PHE A 128 -2.14 -7.76 16.23
C PHE A 128 -3.11 -7.35 15.10
N TYR A 129 -4.35 -6.95 15.41
CA TYR A 129 -5.31 -6.55 14.38
C TYR A 129 -4.78 -5.43 13.45
N CYS A 130 -4.16 -4.39 14.02
CA CYS A 130 -3.58 -3.29 13.22
C CYS A 130 -2.48 -3.78 12.27
N LEU A 131 -1.65 -4.72 12.71
CA LEU A 131 -0.58 -5.31 11.90
C LEU A 131 -1.16 -6.14 10.75
N ILE A 132 -2.15 -7.00 11.03
CA ILE A 132 -2.82 -7.82 10.02
C ILE A 132 -3.50 -6.93 8.97
N LYS A 133 -4.21 -5.89 9.43
CA LYS A 133 -4.84 -4.90 8.55
C LYS A 133 -3.83 -4.19 7.65
N THR A 134 -2.74 -3.67 8.22
CA THR A 134 -1.70 -3.00 7.44
C THR A 134 -1.03 -3.94 6.44
N ALA A 135 -0.77 -5.20 6.83
CA ALA A 135 -0.21 -6.20 5.93
C ALA A 135 -1.16 -6.53 4.77
N PHE A 136 -2.46 -6.65 5.04
CA PHE A 136 -3.49 -6.84 4.02
C PHE A 136 -3.51 -5.68 3.02
N PHE A 137 -3.55 -4.45 3.50
CA PHE A 137 -3.54 -3.27 2.63
C PHE A 137 -2.24 -3.13 1.84
N ALA A 138 -1.09 -3.43 2.45
CA ALA A 138 0.19 -3.47 1.74
C ALA A 138 0.18 -4.50 0.60
N TRP A 139 -0.43 -5.67 0.82
CA TRP A 139 -0.59 -6.70 -0.22
C TRP A 139 -1.59 -6.27 -1.32
N CYS A 140 -2.69 -5.62 -0.96
CA CYS A 140 -3.63 -5.09 -1.94
C CYS A 140 -3.02 -3.98 -2.81
N ALA A 141 -2.12 -3.18 -2.25
CA ALA A 141 -1.42 -2.10 -2.93
C ALA A 141 -0.13 -2.56 -3.66
N ALA A 142 0.29 -3.82 -3.49
CA ALA A 142 1.51 -4.33 -4.09
C ALA A 142 1.43 -4.31 -5.63
N PRO A 143 2.52 -3.90 -6.33
CA PRO A 143 2.59 -3.85 -7.78
C PRO A 143 2.83 -5.25 -8.38
N MET A 144 1.94 -6.20 -8.07
CA MET A 144 1.96 -7.57 -8.58
C MET A 144 0.65 -7.87 -9.33
N GLU A 145 0.70 -8.70 -10.37
CA GLU A 145 -0.50 -9.05 -11.15
C GLU A 145 -1.56 -9.79 -10.31
N ALA A 146 -1.12 -10.64 -9.38
CA ALA A 146 -1.97 -11.31 -8.39
C ALA A 146 -2.08 -10.53 -7.07
N ASN A 147 -2.31 -9.22 -7.13
CA ASN A 147 -2.45 -8.41 -5.91
C ASN A 147 -3.76 -8.73 -5.18
N GLY A 148 -3.81 -8.44 -3.87
CA GLY A 148 -4.99 -8.74 -3.06
C GLY A 148 -6.28 -8.07 -3.56
N ALA A 149 -6.17 -6.89 -4.19
CA ALA A 149 -7.30 -6.19 -4.79
C ALA A 149 -7.86 -6.93 -6.03
N ALA A 150 -7.01 -7.43 -6.93
CA ALA A 150 -7.40 -8.22 -8.09
C ALA A 150 -7.97 -9.58 -7.67
N TYR A 151 -7.42 -10.19 -6.62
CA TYR A 151 -7.97 -11.42 -6.04
C TYR A 151 -9.40 -11.20 -5.53
N VAL A 152 -9.63 -10.14 -4.74
CA VAL A 152 -10.97 -9.80 -4.25
C VAL A 152 -11.92 -9.48 -5.40
N TYR A 153 -11.47 -8.75 -6.43
CA TYR A 153 -12.26 -8.50 -7.63
C TYR A 153 -12.67 -9.80 -8.35
N ALA A 154 -11.71 -10.71 -8.56
CA ALA A 154 -11.96 -11.98 -9.23
C ALA A 154 -12.86 -12.93 -8.43
N VAL A 155 -12.76 -12.94 -7.10
CA VAL A 155 -13.53 -13.85 -6.24
C VAL A 155 -14.92 -13.31 -5.88
N VAL A 156 -15.03 -12.01 -5.59
CA VAL A 156 -16.27 -11.40 -5.13
C VAL A 156 -17.03 -10.79 -6.30
N VAL A 157 -16.42 -9.87 -7.05
CA VAL A 157 -17.14 -9.12 -8.10
C VAL A 157 -17.52 -10.04 -9.25
N ARG A 158 -16.58 -10.86 -9.76
CA ARG A 158 -16.88 -11.79 -10.86
C ARG A 158 -17.95 -12.82 -10.51
N ARG A 159 -18.00 -13.27 -9.24
CA ARG A 159 -18.92 -14.34 -8.80
C ARG A 159 -20.35 -13.85 -8.57
N TYR A 160 -20.55 -12.56 -8.27
CA TYR A 160 -21.88 -11.99 -8.07
C TYR A 160 -22.44 -11.27 -9.32
N PHE A 161 -21.57 -10.81 -10.23
CA PHE A 161 -21.99 -10.02 -11.41
C PHE A 161 -21.90 -10.75 -12.76
N ASN A 162 -21.33 -11.95 -12.85
CA ASN A 162 -21.51 -12.83 -14.01
C ASN A 162 -22.37 -14.04 -13.59
N PRO A 163 -23.68 -14.06 -13.92
CA PRO A 163 -24.57 -15.17 -13.59
C PRO A 163 -24.53 -16.34 -14.58
N ASP A 164 -23.79 -16.26 -15.69
CA ASP A 164 -23.87 -17.23 -16.81
C ASP A 164 -23.20 -18.61 -16.58
N GLU A 165 -23.06 -19.05 -15.33
CA GLU A 165 -22.53 -20.39 -15.02
C GLU A 165 -23.28 -21.07 -13.86
N ARG A 166 -24.61 -20.90 -13.82
CA ARG A 166 -25.52 -21.70 -12.98
C ARG A 166 -26.68 -22.28 -13.79
#